data_AF-A0A4Y3M8R8-F1
#
_entry.id   AF-A0A4Y3M8R8-F1
#
_cell.length_a   1.000
_cell.length_b   1.000
_cell.length_c   1.000
_cell.angle_alpha   90.00
_cell.angle_beta   90.00
_cell.angle_gamma   90.00
#
_symmetry.space_group_name_H-M   'P 1'
#
loop_
_entity.id
_entity.type
_entity.pdbx_description
1 polymer ?
#
loop_
_entity_poly.entity_id
_entity_poly.type
_entity_poly.pdbx_seq_one_letter_code
_entity_poly.pdbx_strand_id
1 'polypeptide(L)'
;MLNMVQDVSVVGMCGMPNVVVKPTTERYRHSEIREVANTFRVVNAVQSMYDAGDIGDDELAAADRWYREYVFASLGVMENPPSDGRIRERGDIHTWMMGRGQCSARLTQIRDMLGLCAHVRLEMLLAREMSFSAMARHLYPALSEGRARMKVSAQCALLLEQLAHVYETMSRNKNRKKSR
;
A
#
# COMPACT_ATOMS: atom_id res chain seq x y z
N MET A 1 9.58 -5.40 43.40
CA MET A 1 10.82 -4.61 43.22
C MET A 1 10.50 -3.52 42.22
N LEU A 2 10.39 -2.28 42.70
CA LEU A 2 10.07 -1.09 41.91
C LEU A 2 11.31 -0.66 41.12
N ASN A 3 11.23 -0.60 39.79
CA ASN A 3 12.29 -0.02 38.98
C ASN A 3 11.95 1.41 38.59
N MET A 4 12.75 2.29 39.20
CA MET A 4 13.10 3.68 38.94
C MET A 4 12.59 4.29 37.62
N VAL A 5 11.77 5.34 37.80
CA VAL A 5 11.63 6.44 36.86
C VAL A 5 12.99 7.14 36.79
N GLN A 6 13.63 7.16 35.62
CA GLN A 6 14.84 7.97 35.40
C GLN A 6 14.42 9.38 34.97
N ASP A 7 14.86 10.34 35.78
CA ASP A 7 14.70 11.78 35.59
C ASP A 7 15.29 12.28 34.26
N VAL A 8 14.57 13.20 33.62
CA VAL A 8 15.02 13.95 32.45
C VAL A 8 15.89 15.12 32.93
N SER A 9 17.20 14.98 32.78
CA SER A 9 18.14 16.10 32.93
C SER A 9 18.13 16.95 31.66
N VAL A 10 17.46 18.11 31.69
CA VAL A 10 17.59 19.14 30.66
C VAL A 10 18.74 20.07 31.04
N VAL A 11 19.93 19.82 30.49
CA VAL A 11 21.01 20.82 30.45
C VAL A 11 21.43 20.96 29.00
N GLY A 12 21.14 22.14 28.44
CA GLY A 12 21.53 22.49 27.09
C GLY A 12 23.04 22.70 26.97
N MET A 13 23.62 22.21 25.87
CA MET A 13 24.67 22.81 25.04
C MET A 13 25.12 21.79 23.99
N CYS A 14 25.42 22.28 22.79
CA CYS A 14 26.27 21.67 21.75
C CYS A 14 25.79 20.37 21.08
N GLY A 15 25.56 20.46 19.76
CA GLY A 15 25.59 19.35 18.80
C GLY A 15 24.91 18.06 19.23
N MET A 16 23.58 17.98 19.10
CA MET A 16 22.86 16.72 19.34
C MET A 16 23.41 15.65 18.39
N PRO A 17 23.99 14.53 18.88
CA PRO A 17 24.07 13.34 18.06
C PRO A 17 22.64 13.01 17.65
N ASN A 18 22.41 12.67 16.39
CA ASN A 18 21.08 12.33 15.86
C ASN A 18 20.41 11.32 16.82
N VAL A 19 19.52 11.79 17.70
CA VAL A 19 18.85 10.92 18.68
C VAL A 19 17.80 10.19 17.89
N VAL A 20 18.18 9.01 17.40
CA VAL A 20 17.30 8.13 16.64
C VAL A 20 16.21 7.62 17.58
N VAL A 21 15.01 8.20 17.47
CA VAL A 21 13.83 7.76 18.23
C VAL A 21 13.43 6.38 17.72
N LYS A 22 13.64 5.36 18.55
CA LYS A 22 13.28 3.98 18.22
C LYS A 22 11.79 3.72 18.46
N PRO A 23 11.14 2.85 17.66
CA PRO A 23 9.78 2.41 17.91
C PRO A 23 9.64 1.81 19.31
N THR A 24 8.50 2.07 19.94
CA THR A 24 8.15 1.48 21.25
C THR A 24 8.06 -0.05 21.16
N THR A 25 8.32 -0.73 22.26
CA THR A 25 8.21 -2.20 22.37
C THR A 25 6.82 -2.74 22.00
N GLU A 26 5.76 -2.00 22.32
CA GLU A 26 4.39 -2.28 21.87
C GLU A 26 4.31 -2.33 20.33
N ARG A 27 4.91 -1.35 19.65
CA ARG A 27 4.87 -1.22 18.18
C ARG A 27 5.53 -2.41 17.47
N TYR A 28 6.62 -2.91 18.02
CA TYR A 28 7.29 -4.13 17.51
C TYR A 28 6.46 -5.41 17.71
N ARG A 29 5.52 -5.43 18.66
CA ARG A 29 4.61 -6.59 18.84
C ARG A 29 3.49 -6.60 17.81
N HIS A 30 3.08 -5.43 17.33
CA HIS A 30 1.97 -5.30 16.39
C HIS A 30 2.39 -5.22 14.92
N SER A 31 3.65 -4.88 14.66
CA SER A 31 4.12 -4.63 13.29
C SER A 31 5.57 -5.08 13.11
N GLU A 32 5.84 -5.65 11.94
CA GLU A 32 7.21 -5.84 11.47
C GLU A 32 7.76 -4.47 11.05
N ILE A 33 8.81 -4.01 11.72
CA ILE A 33 9.39 -2.68 11.51
C ILE A 33 10.82 -2.84 11.05
N ARG A 34 11.14 -2.24 9.89
CA ARG A 34 12.48 -2.22 9.30
C ARG A 34 13.08 -0.83 9.38
N GLU A 35 14.37 -0.77 9.65
CA GLU A 35 15.14 0.46 9.56
C GLU A 35 15.61 0.68 8.12
N VAL A 36 15.24 1.82 7.54
CA VAL A 36 15.62 2.24 6.19
C VAL A 36 16.16 3.66 6.27
N ALA A 37 17.43 3.86 5.92
CA ALA A 37 18.10 5.17 5.94
C ALA A 37 17.85 5.96 7.24
N ASN A 38 18.10 5.33 8.40
CA ASN A 38 17.93 5.93 9.73
C ASN A 38 16.47 6.29 10.08
N THR A 39 15.49 5.70 9.38
CA THR A 39 14.04 5.85 9.64
C THR A 39 13.39 4.48 9.79
N PHE A 40 12.56 4.30 10.82
CA PHE A 40 11.82 3.05 11.02
C PHE A 40 10.51 3.05 10.25
N ARG A 41 10.32 2.07 9.36
CA ARG A 41 9.12 1.90 8.54
C ARG A 41 8.44 0.56 8.82
N VAL A 42 7.12 0.55 8.83
CA VAL A 42 6.33 -0.69 8.90
C VAL A 42 6.45 -1.40 7.55
N VAL A 43 6.79 -2.68 7.57
CA VAL A 43 6.79 -3.54 6.38
C VAL A 43 5.35 -3.94 6.12
N ASN A 44 4.78 -3.48 5.00
CA ASN A 44 3.44 -3.88 4.60
C ASN A 44 3.48 -5.24 3.87
N ALA A 45 2.32 -5.89 3.78
CA ALA A 45 2.23 -7.25 3.23
C ALA A 45 2.71 -7.36 1.77
N VAL A 46 2.58 -6.28 0.98
CA VAL A 46 3.07 -6.21 -0.40
C VAL A 46 4.59 -6.21 -0.44
N GLN A 47 5.24 -5.40 0.39
CA GLN A 47 6.69 -5.38 0.50
C GLN A 47 7.23 -6.74 0.97
N SER A 48 6.55 -7.41 1.91
CA SER A 48 6.92 -8.77 2.32
C SER A 48 6.87 -9.78 1.16
N MET A 49 5.88 -9.68 0.26
CA MET A 49 5.81 -10.54 -0.93
C MET A 49 6.93 -10.22 -1.93
N TYR A 50 7.22 -8.94 -2.13
CA TYR A 50 8.31 -8.52 -3.01
C TYR A 50 9.67 -9.01 -2.50
N ASP A 51 9.94 -8.81 -1.20
CA ASP A 51 11.18 -9.26 -0.55
C ASP A 51 11.33 -10.79 -0.59
N ALA A 52 10.21 -11.54 -0.60
CA ALA A 52 10.19 -13.00 -0.72
C ALA A 52 10.35 -13.50 -2.18
N GLY A 53 10.24 -12.61 -3.17
CA GLY A 53 10.23 -12.97 -4.59
C GLY A 53 8.91 -13.56 -5.09
N ASP A 54 7.82 -13.44 -4.31
CA ASP A 54 6.47 -13.89 -4.72
C ASP A 54 5.86 -12.96 -5.79
N ILE A 55 6.33 -11.72 -5.87
CA ILE A 55 5.91 -10.70 -6.85
C ILE A 55 7.13 -9.90 -7.33
N GLY A 56 7.04 -9.30 -8.53
CA GLY A 56 8.08 -8.47 -9.12
C GLY A 56 7.75 -6.98 -9.17
N ASP A 57 8.54 -6.25 -9.96
CA ASP A 57 8.44 -4.79 -10.10
C ASP A 57 7.10 -4.35 -10.74
N ASP A 58 6.60 -5.14 -11.70
CA ASP A 58 5.35 -4.83 -12.42
C ASP A 58 4.14 -4.96 -11.49
N GLU A 59 4.09 -5.99 -10.65
CA GLU A 59 3.06 -6.18 -9.63
C GLU A 59 3.11 -5.07 -8.58
N LEU A 60 4.31 -4.69 -8.13
CA LEU A 60 4.50 -3.62 -7.16
C LEU A 60 4.04 -2.26 -7.72
N ALA A 61 4.40 -1.97 -8.97
CA ALA A 61 3.96 -0.75 -9.68
C ALA A 61 2.44 -0.74 -9.90
N ALA A 62 1.85 -1.89 -10.24
CA ALA A 62 0.41 -2.05 -10.40
C ALA A 62 -0.34 -1.84 -9.06
N ALA A 63 0.21 -2.35 -7.96
CA ALA A 63 -0.33 -2.18 -6.61
C ALA A 63 -0.32 -0.70 -6.17
N ASP A 64 0.82 -0.01 -6.30
CA ASP A 64 0.96 1.42 -5.98
C ASP A 64 -0.01 2.27 -6.81
N ARG A 65 -0.08 2.00 -8.12
CA ARG A 65 -1.02 2.69 -9.02
C ARG A 65 -2.47 2.48 -8.58
N TRP A 66 -2.86 1.24 -8.31
CA TRP A 66 -4.23 0.93 -7.90
C TRP A 66 -4.58 1.63 -6.58
N TYR A 67 -3.68 1.60 -5.59
CA TYR A 67 -3.87 2.29 -4.32
C TYR A 67 -4.08 3.79 -4.50
N ARG A 68 -3.21 4.46 -5.28
CA ARG A 68 -3.36 5.90 -5.56
C ARG A 68 -4.65 6.23 -6.29
N GLU A 69 -5.04 5.42 -7.27
CA GLU A 69 -6.31 5.60 -7.98
C GLU A 69 -7.52 5.38 -7.04
N TYR A 70 -7.45 4.40 -6.14
CA TYR A 70 -8.48 4.11 -5.12
C TYR A 70 -8.63 5.26 -4.13
N VAL A 71 -7.54 5.71 -3.51
CA VAL A 71 -7.53 6.83 -2.56
C VAL A 71 -8.05 8.10 -3.22
N PHE A 72 -7.64 8.37 -4.46
CA PHE A 72 -8.08 9.55 -5.17
C PHE A 72 -9.56 9.51 -5.57
N ALA A 73 -10.05 8.36 -6.04
CA ALA A 73 -11.46 8.18 -6.34
C ALA A 73 -12.32 8.30 -5.08
N SER A 74 -11.94 7.62 -3.99
CA SER A 74 -12.72 7.52 -2.76
C SER A 74 -12.68 8.79 -1.91
N LEU A 75 -11.48 9.32 -1.64
CA LEU A 75 -11.27 10.43 -0.70
C LEU A 75 -11.01 11.77 -1.39
N GLY A 76 -10.69 11.77 -2.69
CA GLY A 76 -10.28 12.98 -3.41
C GLY A 76 -8.89 13.49 -3.02
N VAL A 77 -8.13 12.69 -2.27
CA VAL A 77 -6.76 13.00 -1.86
C VAL A 77 -5.79 12.47 -2.91
N MET A 78 -4.85 13.30 -3.35
CA MET A 78 -3.73 12.86 -4.17
C MET A 78 -2.48 12.85 -3.30
N GLU A 79 -1.94 11.66 -3.05
CA GLU A 79 -0.62 11.55 -2.46
C GLU A 79 0.42 11.99 -3.49
N ASN A 80 1.01 13.15 -3.25
CA ASN A 80 2.09 13.62 -4.11
C ASN A 80 3.36 12.84 -3.75
N PRO A 81 4.13 12.37 -4.74
CA PRO A 81 5.50 11.94 -4.47
C PRO A 81 6.29 13.10 -3.84
N PRO A 82 7.41 12.80 -3.14
CA PRO A 82 8.28 13.82 -2.57
C PRO A 82 8.54 14.92 -3.60
N SER A 83 8.33 16.18 -3.20
CA SER A 83 8.47 17.32 -4.12
C SER A 83 9.87 17.33 -4.72
N ASP A 84 9.94 17.37 -6.05
CA ASP A 84 11.17 17.59 -6.81
C ASP A 84 11.54 19.08 -6.88
N GLY A 85 10.92 19.92 -6.05
CA GLY A 85 11.07 21.38 -6.07
C GLY A 85 10.31 22.07 -7.21
N ARG A 86 9.62 21.33 -8.08
CA ARG A 86 8.79 21.91 -9.14
C ARG A 86 7.38 22.14 -8.62
N ILE A 87 6.90 23.38 -8.72
CA ILE A 87 5.50 23.70 -8.47
C ILE A 87 4.70 23.12 -9.63
N ARG A 88 4.06 21.97 -9.43
CA ARG A 88 3.02 21.50 -10.33
C ARG A 88 1.81 22.42 -10.15
N GLU A 89 1.40 23.12 -11.21
CA GLU A 89 0.18 23.93 -11.18
C GLU A 89 -0.98 23.07 -10.67
N ARG A 90 -1.60 23.52 -9.57
CA ARG A 90 -2.73 22.84 -8.97
C ARG A 90 -3.91 23.04 -9.92
N GLY A 91 -4.35 21.98 -10.61
CA GLY A 91 -5.52 22.05 -11.47
C GLY A 91 -6.74 22.63 -10.74
N ASP A 92 -7.68 23.22 -11.47
CA ASP A 92 -8.93 23.74 -10.91
C ASP A 92 -9.86 22.61 -10.43
N ILE A 93 -10.91 22.95 -9.69
CA ILE A 93 -11.84 21.95 -9.13
C ILE A 93 -12.43 21.05 -10.22
N HIS A 94 -12.72 21.58 -11.40
CA HIS A 94 -13.27 20.80 -12.51
C HIS A 94 -12.27 19.77 -13.05
N THR A 95 -11.01 20.14 -13.22
CA THR A 95 -9.92 19.22 -13.61
C THR A 95 -9.76 18.11 -12.58
N TRP A 96 -9.83 18.45 -11.29
CA TRP A 96 -9.80 17.48 -10.20
C TRP A 96 -10.99 16.51 -10.26
N MET A 97 -12.21 17.01 -10.42
CA MET A 97 -13.41 16.17 -10.48
C MET A 97 -13.40 15.26 -11.72
N MET A 98 -12.94 15.75 -12.87
CA MET A 98 -12.76 14.94 -14.06
C MET A 98 -11.71 13.83 -13.84
N GLY A 99 -10.58 14.17 -13.20
CA GLY A 99 -9.57 13.17 -12.84
C GLY A 99 -10.10 12.08 -11.92
N ARG A 100 -10.87 12.46 -10.88
CA ARG A 100 -11.51 11.51 -9.96
C ARG A 100 -12.49 10.59 -10.70
N GLY A 101 -13.31 11.15 -11.59
CA GLY A 101 -14.24 10.39 -12.43
C GLY A 101 -13.53 9.36 -13.30
N GLN A 102 -12.39 9.73 -13.90
CA GLN A 102 -11.57 8.81 -14.69
C GLN A 102 -10.97 7.68 -13.85
N CYS A 103 -10.49 7.96 -12.63
CA CYS A 103 -10.00 6.91 -11.72
C CYS A 103 -11.12 5.98 -11.29
N SER A 104 -12.28 6.52 -10.92
CA SER A 104 -13.48 5.71 -10.57
C SER A 104 -13.89 4.79 -11.73
N ALA A 105 -13.93 5.32 -12.96
CA ALA A 105 -14.25 4.51 -14.15
C ALA A 105 -13.22 3.39 -14.39
N ARG A 106 -11.92 3.65 -14.16
CA ARG A 106 -10.88 2.61 -14.27
C ARG A 106 -11.01 1.54 -13.20
N LEU A 107 -11.27 1.93 -11.95
CA LEU A 107 -11.49 0.98 -10.86
C LEU A 107 -12.69 0.07 -11.13
N THR A 108 -13.78 0.64 -11.67
CA THR A 108 -14.94 -0.13 -12.13
C THR A 108 -14.56 -1.09 -13.25
N GLN A 109 -13.81 -0.65 -14.26
CA GLN A 109 -13.34 -1.52 -15.33
C GLN A 109 -12.46 -2.67 -14.80
N ILE A 110 -11.56 -2.40 -13.86
CA ILE A 110 -10.72 -3.44 -13.23
C ILE A 110 -11.61 -4.43 -12.45
N ARG A 111 -12.60 -3.92 -11.70
CA ARG A 111 -13.58 -4.75 -10.99
C ARG A 111 -14.39 -5.61 -11.95
N ASP A 112 -14.79 -5.09 -13.11
CA ASP A 112 -15.55 -5.85 -14.11
C ASP A 112 -14.70 -6.96 -14.75
N MET A 113 -13.38 -6.73 -14.89
CA MET A 113 -12.44 -7.71 -15.45
C MET A 113 -12.04 -8.80 -14.44
N LEU A 114 -11.81 -8.45 -13.18
CA LEU A 114 -11.31 -9.38 -12.15
C LEU A 114 -12.41 -9.93 -11.22
N GLY A 115 -13.58 -9.29 -11.20
CA GLY A 115 -14.70 -9.62 -10.34
C GLY A 115 -14.67 -8.96 -8.95
N LEU A 116 -15.80 -9.01 -8.26
CA LEU A 116 -15.98 -8.40 -6.94
C LEU A 116 -15.05 -8.99 -5.87
N CYS A 117 -14.83 -10.30 -5.90
CA CYS A 117 -13.96 -11.00 -4.95
C CYS A 117 -12.51 -10.52 -5.02
N ALA A 118 -12.03 -10.18 -6.21
CA ALA A 118 -10.71 -9.60 -6.43
C ALA A 118 -10.66 -8.17 -5.88
N HIS A 119 -11.67 -7.35 -6.20
CA HIS A 119 -11.77 -5.97 -5.70
C HIS A 119 -11.72 -5.90 -4.16
N VAL A 120 -12.50 -6.73 -3.47
CA VAL A 120 -12.51 -6.77 -1.99
C VAL A 120 -11.14 -7.17 -1.43
N ARG A 121 -10.45 -8.13 -2.06
CA ARG A 121 -9.10 -8.54 -1.63
C ARG A 121 -8.07 -7.44 -1.88
N LEU A 122 -8.14 -6.73 -3.00
CA LEU A 122 -7.29 -5.56 -3.27
C LEU A 122 -7.53 -4.45 -2.24
N GLU A 123 -8.78 -4.19 -1.87
CA GLU A 123 -9.08 -3.22 -0.82
C GLU A 123 -8.51 -3.64 0.55
N MET A 124 -8.70 -4.90 0.94
CA MET A 124 -8.14 -5.43 2.18
C MET A 124 -6.60 -5.33 2.20
N LEU A 125 -5.94 -5.71 1.10
CA LEU A 125 -4.49 -5.77 1.00
C LEU A 125 -3.85 -4.38 0.86
N LEU A 126 -4.39 -3.53 -0.02
CA LEU A 126 -3.77 -2.28 -0.45
C LEU A 126 -4.35 -1.06 0.27
N ALA A 127 -5.67 -0.92 0.32
CA ALA A 127 -6.30 0.27 0.90
C ALA A 127 -6.33 0.23 2.44
N ARG A 128 -6.56 -0.97 2.99
CA ARG A 128 -6.64 -1.22 4.44
C ARG A 128 -5.36 -1.79 5.03
N GLU A 129 -4.35 -2.06 4.19
CA GLU A 129 -3.03 -2.58 4.57
C GLU A 129 -3.07 -3.77 5.52
N MET A 130 -4.06 -4.66 5.34
CA MET A 130 -4.25 -5.79 6.25
C MET A 130 -3.14 -6.83 6.09
N SER A 131 -2.63 -7.35 7.21
CA SER A 131 -1.73 -8.50 7.18
C SER A 131 -2.45 -9.76 6.67
N PHE A 132 -1.71 -10.73 6.15
CA PHE A 132 -2.29 -12.01 5.70
C PHE A 132 -3.05 -12.74 6.80
N SER A 133 -2.57 -12.71 8.05
CA SER A 133 -3.31 -13.26 9.20
C SER A 133 -4.60 -12.50 9.48
N ALA A 134 -4.62 -11.17 9.32
CA ALA A 134 -5.84 -10.38 9.47
C ALA A 134 -6.85 -10.71 8.36
N MET A 135 -6.41 -10.73 7.10
CA MET A 135 -7.25 -11.13 5.97
C MET A 135 -7.78 -12.57 6.12
N ALA A 136 -6.94 -13.49 6.56
CA ALA A 136 -7.29 -14.89 6.79
C ALA A 136 -8.45 -15.06 7.78
N ARG A 137 -8.47 -14.27 8.87
CA ARG A 137 -9.58 -14.28 9.84
C ARG A 137 -10.92 -13.88 9.23
N HIS A 138 -10.92 -13.00 8.22
CA HIS A 138 -12.14 -12.59 7.52
C HIS A 138 -12.54 -13.56 6.39
N LEU A 139 -11.58 -14.09 5.64
CA LEU A 139 -11.84 -14.90 4.45
C LEU A 139 -12.02 -16.39 4.75
N TYR A 140 -11.34 -16.90 5.77
CA TYR A 140 -11.26 -18.33 6.09
C TYR A 140 -11.40 -18.60 7.60
N PRO A 141 -12.48 -18.16 8.26
CA PRO A 141 -12.62 -18.25 9.71
C PRO A 141 -12.65 -19.69 10.25
N ALA A 142 -13.01 -20.67 9.41
CA ALA A 142 -13.08 -22.08 9.79
C ALA A 142 -11.77 -22.85 9.58
N LEU A 143 -10.73 -22.24 8.97
CA LEU A 143 -9.45 -22.89 8.73
C LEU A 143 -8.46 -22.57 9.85
N SER A 144 -7.49 -23.46 10.07
CA SER A 144 -6.36 -23.15 10.96
C SER A 144 -5.58 -21.95 10.43
N GLU A 145 -5.07 -21.12 11.34
CA GLU A 145 -4.43 -19.85 10.99
C GLU A 145 -3.32 -20.01 9.96
N GLY A 146 -2.41 -20.97 10.15
CA GLY A 146 -1.32 -21.22 9.20
C GLY A 146 -1.81 -21.56 7.79
N ARG A 147 -2.80 -22.45 7.66
CA ARG A 147 -3.37 -22.83 6.35
C ARG A 147 -4.12 -21.66 5.71
N ALA A 148 -4.87 -20.91 6.50
CA ALA A 148 -5.62 -19.75 6.05
C ALA A 148 -4.68 -18.65 5.53
N ARG A 149 -3.62 -18.33 6.29
CA ARG A 149 -2.59 -17.36 5.92
C ARG A 149 -1.90 -17.75 4.61
N MET A 150 -1.47 -19.01 4.47
CA MET A 150 -0.84 -19.50 3.23
C MET A 150 -1.77 -19.37 2.01
N LYS A 151 -3.06 -19.68 2.17
CA LYS A 151 -4.04 -19.50 1.09
C LYS A 151 -4.20 -18.04 0.69
N VAL A 152 -4.26 -17.14 1.68
CA VAL A 152 -4.38 -15.71 1.41
C VAL A 152 -3.14 -15.18 0.71
N SER A 153 -1.93 -15.50 1.18
CA SER A 153 -0.69 -14.98 0.57
C SER A 153 -0.58 -15.41 -0.90
N ALA A 154 -0.80 -16.70 -1.19
CA ALA A 154 -0.79 -17.22 -2.57
C ALA A 154 -1.86 -16.55 -3.46
N GLN A 155 -3.06 -16.31 -2.92
CA GLN A 155 -4.11 -15.59 -3.65
C GLN A 155 -3.77 -14.13 -3.91
N CYS A 156 -3.09 -13.47 -2.97
CA CYS A 156 -2.69 -12.08 -3.12
C CYS A 156 -1.59 -11.95 -4.18
N ALA A 157 -0.61 -12.85 -4.21
CA ALA A 157 0.43 -12.86 -5.24
C ALA A 157 -0.19 -13.01 -6.65
N LEU A 158 -1.03 -14.04 -6.85
CA LEU A 158 -1.74 -14.25 -8.12
C LEU A 158 -2.61 -13.05 -8.52
N LEU A 159 -3.29 -12.43 -7.54
CA LEU A 159 -4.15 -11.28 -7.79
C LEU A 159 -3.35 -10.04 -8.23
N LEU A 160 -2.14 -9.85 -7.69
CA LEU A 160 -1.27 -8.75 -8.10
C LEU A 160 -0.71 -8.97 -9.51
N GLU A 161 -0.34 -10.20 -9.87
CA GLU A 161 0.03 -10.57 -11.24
C GLU A 161 -1.12 -10.28 -12.22
N GLN A 162 -2.33 -10.71 -11.87
CA GLN A 162 -3.53 -10.41 -12.66
C GLN A 162 -3.78 -8.91 -12.80
N LEU A 163 -3.59 -8.14 -11.73
CA LEU A 163 -3.75 -6.68 -11.75
C LEU A 163 -2.75 -6.01 -12.70
N ALA A 164 -1.48 -6.43 -12.68
CA ALA A 164 -0.47 -5.95 -13.62
C ALA A 164 -0.89 -6.23 -15.08
N HIS A 165 -1.31 -7.46 -15.35
CA HIS A 165 -1.81 -7.85 -16.68
C HIS A 165 -3.05 -7.05 -17.13
N VAL A 166 -3.97 -6.72 -16.21
CA VAL A 166 -5.12 -5.86 -16.51
C VAL A 166 -4.67 -4.47 -16.95
N TYR A 167 -3.74 -3.84 -16.23
CA TYR A 167 -3.22 -2.53 -16.60
C TYR A 167 -2.52 -2.56 -17.97
N GLU A 168 -1.75 -3.60 -18.25
CA GLU A 168 -1.12 -3.78 -19.55
C GLU A 168 -2.17 -3.90 -20.67
N THR A 169 -3.19 -4.73 -20.47
CA THR A 169 -4.29 -4.94 -21.42
C THR A 169 -5.05 -3.63 -21.69
N MET A 170 -5.33 -2.85 -20.65
CA MET A 170 -5.97 -1.54 -20.77
C MET A 170 -5.11 -0.55 -21.57
N SER A 171 -3.79 -0.57 -21.36
CA SER A 171 -2.83 0.27 -22.09
C SER A 171 -2.79 -0.09 -23.59
N ARG A 172 -2.65 -1.39 -23.91
CA ARG A 172 -2.66 -1.90 -25.30
C ARG A 172 -3.95 -1.53 -26.02
N ASN A 173 -5.11 -1.65 -25.36
CA ASN A 173 -6.40 -1.28 -25.93
C ASN A 173 -6.55 0.22 -26.20
N LYS A 174 -5.98 1.10 -25.36
CA LYS A 174 -5.96 2.55 -25.62
C LYS A 174 -5.12 2.89 -26.84
N ASN A 175 -3.94 2.28 -26.98
CA ASN A 175 -3.06 2.52 -28.13
C ASN A 175 -3.70 2.08 -29.45
N ARG A 176 -4.41 0.93 -29.45
CA ARG A 176 -5.14 0.45 -30.64
C ARG A 176 -6.27 1.40 -31.07
N LYS A 177 -6.97 2.03 -30.11
CA LYS A 177 -8.02 3.02 -30.41
C LYS A 177 -7.45 4.34 -30.97
N LYS A 178 -6.21 4.69 -30.63
CA LYS A 178 -5.55 5.92 -31.12
C LYS A 178 -4.99 5.78 -32.55
N SER A 179 -4.69 4.53 -32.97
CA SER A 179 -4.16 4.23 -34.30
C SER A 179 -5.25 4.02 -35.38
N ARG A 180 -6.53 4.08 -35.00
CA ARG A 180 -7.69 4.01 -35.90
C ARG A 180 -8.34 5.37 -35.98
#